data_AF-A0A9Q4PYG9-F1
#
_entry.id   AF-A0A9Q4PYG9-F1
#
_cell.length_a   1.000
_cell.length_b   1.000
_cell.length_c   1.000
_cell.angle_alpha   90.00
_cell.angle_beta   90.00
_cell.angle_gamma   90.00
#
_symmetry.space_group_name_H-M   'P 1'
#
loop_
_entity.id
_entity.type
_entity.pdbx_description
1 polymer ?
#
loop_
_entity_poly.entity_id
_entity_poly.type
_entity_poly.pdbx_seq_one_letter_code
_entity_poly.pdbx_strand_id
1 'polypeptide(L)'
;MAELSLESIEFIKILAASDATILRAGMNEATRCRLDDEIGTILREYYHENTRGTQTGWTEKLLKVGIDEDVGKSAIACARRLGIDIS
;
A
#
# COMPACT_ATOMS: atom_id res chain seq x y z
N MET A 1 -9.80 -10.39 -9.74
CA MET A 1 -8.98 -9.25 -9.27
C MET A 1 -8.27 -8.64 -10.48
N ALA A 2 -8.32 -7.32 -10.64
CA ALA A 2 -7.60 -6.61 -11.70
C ALA A 2 -6.08 -6.71 -11.50
N GLU A 3 -5.30 -6.62 -12.59
CA GLU A 3 -3.83 -6.59 -12.53
C GLU A 3 -3.33 -5.33 -11.81
N LEU A 4 -2.25 -5.47 -11.03
CA LEU A 4 -1.61 -4.32 -10.38
C LEU A 4 -0.93 -3.49 -11.45
N SER A 5 -1.22 -2.19 -11.49
CA SER A 5 -0.50 -1.28 -12.39
C SER A 5 0.94 -1.09 -11.91
N LEU A 6 1.87 -0.84 -12.84
CA LEU A 6 3.26 -0.53 -12.49
C LEU A 6 3.34 0.67 -11.53
N GLU A 7 2.47 1.66 -11.73
CA GLU A 7 2.43 2.85 -10.88
C GLU A 7 2.00 2.51 -9.45
N SER A 8 0.99 1.66 -9.27
CA SER A 8 0.55 1.23 -7.93
C SER A 8 1.66 0.44 -7.22
N ILE A 9 2.39 -0.41 -7.96
CA ILE A 9 3.52 -1.19 -7.44
C ILE A 9 4.62 -0.26 -6.93
N GLU A 10 5.05 0.70 -7.76
CA GLU A 10 6.11 1.63 -7.39
C GLU A 10 5.68 2.57 -6.27
N PHE A 11 4.41 2.99 -6.23
CA PHE A 11 3.88 3.78 -5.11
C PHE A 11 4.00 3.02 -3.79
N ILE A 12 3.62 1.74 -3.75
CA ILE A 12 3.72 0.91 -2.54
C ILE A 12 5.18 0.79 -2.09
N LYS A 13 6.11 0.58 -3.03
CA LYS A 13 7.55 0.53 -2.71
C LYS A 13 8.07 1.87 -2.17
N ILE A 14 7.63 2.99 -2.73
CA ILE A 14 7.95 4.34 -2.24
C ILE A 14 7.43 4.51 -0.80
N LEU A 15 6.18 4.09 -0.52
CA LEU A 15 5.64 4.14 0.84
C LEU A 15 6.49 3.32 1.82
N ALA A 16 6.90 2.12 1.42
CA ALA A 16 7.72 1.23 2.25
C ALA A 16 9.11 1.83 2.57
N ALA A 17 9.70 2.57 1.64
CA ALA A 17 11.06 3.11 1.76
C ALA A 17 11.12 4.55 2.31
N SER A 18 9.99 5.22 2.51
CA SER A 18 9.94 6.66 2.81
C SER A 18 9.45 6.99 4.21
N ASP A 19 9.88 8.15 4.70
CA ASP A 19 9.28 8.79 5.88
C ASP A 19 7.97 9.50 5.52
N ALA A 20 6.93 9.28 6.32
CA ALA A 20 5.60 9.84 6.08
C ALA A 20 5.57 11.37 6.17
N THR A 21 6.44 12.00 6.98
CA THR A 21 6.53 13.46 7.09
C THR A 21 7.07 14.06 5.81
N ILE A 22 8.10 13.42 5.23
CA ILE A 22 8.71 13.84 3.95
C ILE A 22 7.68 13.71 2.82
N LEU A 23 7.02 12.54 2.72
CA LEU A 23 5.98 12.34 1.69
C LEU A 23 4.84 13.33 1.84
N ARG A 24 4.35 13.57 3.07
CA ARG A 24 3.27 14.53 3.33
C ARG A 24 3.63 15.94 2.86
N ALA A 25 4.87 16.37 3.01
CA ALA A 25 5.33 17.68 2.57
C ALA A 25 5.43 17.80 1.03
N GLY A 26 5.73 16.70 0.33
CA GLY A 26 5.92 16.67 -1.12
C GLY A 26 4.68 16.28 -1.94
N MET A 27 3.65 15.70 -1.32
CA MET A 27 2.44 15.27 -2.02
C MET A 27 1.49 16.43 -2.32
N ASN A 28 1.03 16.49 -3.56
CA ASN A 28 -0.11 17.32 -3.95
C ASN A 28 -1.44 16.58 -3.71
N GLU A 29 -2.54 17.28 -3.93
CA GLU A 29 -3.89 16.74 -3.70
C GLU A 29 -4.21 15.53 -4.59
N ALA A 30 -3.81 15.56 -5.87
CA ALA A 30 -4.04 14.45 -6.79
C ALA A 30 -3.33 13.16 -6.33
N THR A 31 -2.07 13.27 -5.89
CA THR A 31 -1.31 12.15 -5.32
C THR A 31 -1.95 11.63 -4.05
N ARG A 32 -2.50 12.53 -3.22
CA ARG A 32 -3.20 12.17 -1.98
C ARG A 32 -4.51 11.43 -2.25
N CYS A 33 -5.32 11.89 -3.20
CA CYS A 33 -6.53 11.18 -3.61
C CYS A 33 -6.22 9.78 -4.11
N ARG A 34 -5.18 9.64 -4.96
CA ARG A 34 -4.75 8.32 -5.45
C ARG A 34 -4.31 7.39 -4.33
N LEU A 35 -3.56 7.91 -3.36
CA LEU A 35 -3.13 7.15 -2.20
C LEU A 35 -4.34 6.62 -1.42
N ASP A 36 -5.40 7.40 -1.25
CA ASP A 36 -6.59 7.00 -0.50
C ASP A 36 -7.46 5.99 -1.29
N ASP A 37 -7.76 6.31 -2.54
CA ASP A 37 -8.71 5.55 -3.36
C ASP A 37 -8.13 4.20 -3.83
N GLU A 38 -6.91 4.23 -4.38
CA GLU A 38 -6.33 3.06 -5.06
C GLU A 38 -5.38 2.30 -4.14
N ILE A 39 -4.36 2.99 -3.63
CA ILE A 39 -3.30 2.35 -2.84
C ILE A 39 -3.84 1.90 -1.48
N GLY A 40 -4.68 2.73 -0.85
CA GLY A 40 -5.35 2.41 0.40
C GLY A 40 -6.20 1.16 0.29
N THR A 41 -6.94 1.01 -0.82
CA THR A 41 -7.74 -0.19 -1.10
C THR A 41 -6.86 -1.44 -1.23
N ILE A 42 -5.76 -1.38 -2.00
CA ILE A 42 -4.82 -2.52 -2.14
C ILE A 42 -4.23 -2.92 -0.78
N LEU A 43 -3.75 -1.94 -0.01
CA LEU A 43 -3.11 -2.19 1.28
C LEU A 43 -4.10 -2.71 2.33
N ARG A 44 -5.37 -2.28 2.28
CA ARG A 44 -6.43 -2.76 3.17
C ARG A 44 -6.80 -4.21 2.88
N GLU A 45 -6.95 -4.57 1.62
CA GLU A 45 -7.20 -5.95 1.22
C GLU A 45 -6.05 -6.87 1.62
N TYR A 46 -4.81 -6.45 1.36
CA TYR A 46 -3.62 -7.18 1.81
C TYR A 46 -3.54 -7.30 3.34
N TYR A 47 -3.84 -6.22 4.08
CA TYR A 47 -3.87 -6.23 5.54
C TYR A 47 -4.93 -7.20 6.09
N HIS A 48 -6.14 -7.17 5.54
CA HIS A 48 -7.21 -8.08 5.92
C HIS A 48 -6.85 -9.53 5.65
N GLU A 49 -6.23 -9.82 4.50
CA GLU A 49 -5.77 -11.16 4.16
C GLU A 49 -4.82 -11.71 5.23
N ASN A 50 -3.80 -10.93 5.57
CA ASN A 50 -2.76 -11.34 6.53
C ASN A 50 -3.27 -11.38 7.98
N THR A 51 -4.28 -10.57 8.33
CA THR A 51 -4.81 -10.51 9.69
C THR A 51 -5.90 -11.54 9.95
N ARG A 52 -6.75 -11.81 8.95
CA ARG A 52 -7.90 -12.74 9.07
C ARG A 52 -7.57 -14.15 8.54
N GLY A 53 -6.41 -14.34 7.94
CA GLY A 53 -6.03 -15.61 7.32
C GLY A 53 -6.93 -15.99 6.14
N THR A 54 -7.56 -15.00 5.50
CA THR A 54 -8.34 -15.25 4.28
C THR A 54 -7.39 -15.58 3.13
N GLN A 55 -7.84 -16.36 2.14
CA GLN A 55 -7.01 -16.75 0.99
C GLN A 55 -7.47 -16.01 -0.26
N THR A 56 -7.50 -14.67 -0.19
CA THR A 56 -7.97 -13.82 -1.29
C THR A 56 -6.95 -13.69 -2.44
N GLY A 57 -5.68 -14.03 -2.22
CA GLY A 57 -4.62 -14.07 -3.23
C GLY A 57 -3.81 -12.77 -3.35
N TRP A 58 -4.07 -11.76 -2.51
CA TRP A 58 -3.34 -10.50 -2.46
C TRP A 58 -1.89 -10.68 -2.02
N THR A 59 -1.62 -11.55 -1.05
CA THR A 59 -0.24 -11.82 -0.59
C THR A 59 0.58 -12.42 -1.71
N GLU A 60 0.04 -13.41 -2.42
CA GLU A 60 0.72 -14.01 -3.58
C GLU A 60 0.90 -12.99 -4.71
N LYS A 61 -0.12 -12.16 -4.96
CA LYS A 61 -0.08 -11.15 -6.04
C LYS A 61 0.98 -10.07 -5.78
N LEU A 62 1.07 -9.57 -4.56
CA LEU A 62 2.08 -8.59 -4.17
C LEU A 62 3.49 -9.20 -4.16
N LEU A 63 3.61 -10.46 -3.72
CA LEU A 63 4.89 -11.18 -3.75
C LEU A 63 5.43 -11.33 -5.18
N LYS A 64 4.56 -11.64 -6.17
CA LYS A 64 4.94 -11.77 -7.58
C LYS A 64 5.56 -10.50 -8.18
N VAL A 65 5.26 -9.33 -7.62
CA VAL A 65 5.79 -8.03 -8.07
C VAL A 65 6.89 -7.48 -7.17
N GLY A 66 7.40 -8.32 -6.26
CA GLY A 66 8.51 -7.97 -5.37
C GLY A 66 8.10 -7.16 -4.13
N ILE A 67 6.83 -7.22 -3.73
CA ILE A 67 6.35 -6.67 -2.47
C ILE A 67 6.16 -7.85 -1.51
N ASP A 68 7.18 -8.12 -0.71
CA ASP A 68 7.12 -9.14 0.34
C ASP A 68 6.43 -8.61 1.61
N GLU A 69 6.41 -9.43 2.65
CA GLU A 69 5.74 -9.10 3.92
C GLU A 69 6.33 -7.86 4.60
N ASP A 70 7.65 -7.66 4.55
CA ASP A 70 8.30 -6.52 5.20
C ASP A 70 8.01 -5.22 4.45
N VAL A 71 8.10 -5.25 3.12
CA VAL A 71 7.71 -4.14 2.25
C VAL A 71 6.23 -3.80 2.44
N GLY A 72 5.36 -4.80 2.44
CA GLY A 72 3.92 -4.63 2.62
C GLY A 72 3.57 -4.00 3.97
N LYS A 73 4.15 -4.50 5.07
CA LYS A 73 3.95 -3.95 6.42
C LYS A 73 4.49 -2.53 6.55
N SER A 74 5.66 -2.26 5.98
CA SER A 74 6.27 -0.93 5.97
C SER A 74 5.40 0.08 5.21
N ALA A 75 4.88 -0.31 4.05
CA ALA A 75 3.95 0.50 3.28
C ALA A 75 2.65 0.79 4.05
N ILE A 76 2.04 -0.22 4.70
CA ILE A 76 0.86 -0.03 5.56
C ILE A 76 1.16 0.96 6.69
N ALA A 77 2.29 0.80 7.37
CA ALA A 77 2.68 1.68 8.46
C ALA A 77 2.85 3.14 7.99
N CYS A 78 3.47 3.34 6.82
CA CYS A 78 3.61 4.65 6.20
C CYS A 78 2.25 5.25 5.83
N ALA A 79 1.38 4.49 5.15
CA ALA A 79 0.04 4.92 4.76
C ALA A 79 -0.81 5.34 5.98
N ARG A 80 -0.78 4.57 7.07
CA ARG A 80 -1.44 4.94 8.34
C ARG A 80 -0.92 6.25 8.91
N ARG A 81 0.40 6.47 8.89
CA ARG A 81 1.01 7.75 9.31
C ARG A 81 0.65 8.91 8.39
N LEU A 82 0.32 8.66 7.13
CA LEU A 82 -0.22 9.64 6.19
C LEU A 82 -1.71 9.96 6.45
N GLY A 83 -2.39 9.16 7.27
CA GLY A 83 -3.79 9.32 7.64
C GLY A 83 -4.75 8.46 6.82
N ILE A 84 -4.25 7.47 6.10
CA ILE A 84 -5.07 6.52 5.34
C ILE A 84 -5.58 5.46 6.29
N ASP A 85 -6.88 5.19 6.23
CA ASP A 85 -7.51 4.17 7.05
C ASP A 85 -7.27 2.77 6.47
N ILE A 86 -6.31 2.08 7.08
CA ILE A 86 -5.99 0.67 6.84
C ILE A 86 -6.38 -0.09 8.11
N SER A 87 -7.65 -0.43 8.28
CA SER A 87 -8.16 -1.23 9.40
C SER A 87 -9.10 -2.33 8.92
#